data_AF-A0A8I0GPV9-F1
#
_entry.id   AF-A0A8I0GPV9-F1
#
_cell.length_a   1.000
_cell.length_b   1.000
_cell.length_c   1.000
_cell.angle_alpha   90.00
_cell.angle_beta   90.00
_cell.angle_gamma   90.00
#
_symmetry.space_group_name_H-M   'P 1'
#
loop_
_entity.id
_entity.type
_entity.pdbx_description
1 polymer ?
#
loop_
_entity_poly.entity_id
_entity_poly.type
_entity_poly.pdbx_seq_one_letter_code
_entity_poly.pdbx_strand_id
1 'polypeptide(L)'
;MSAPHPRPRWLSASLIVITLLVSINLRDLAGWAGVPIPGLPIPFGGAIVDNGLGVLLVLAVAAWLRPGLPLRHALGLGGSGWQGPAIVLLATLPCWLGLWWLGGISAEASLLPLVMLALLFPLAEEIIFRGFGFLFAHRHQGWPWWPAALVQAVIFGAIHWWSFGGGGGMALRVFAMTGIGGVVFAVLCRLDRNTLWSAVVLHVSLNMAWNVMQVNDATAIGWQGNSLRLSAALLAVAGVYLLHRHRTRRAACTTR
;
A
#
# COMPACT_ATOMS: atom_id res chain seq x y z
N MET A 1 29.72 -23.27 -7.67
CA MET A 1 28.80 -22.33 -8.35
C MET A 1 29.21 -20.93 -7.95
N SER A 2 29.75 -20.15 -8.88
CA SER A 2 30.07 -18.73 -8.66
C SER A 2 28.79 -17.99 -8.27
N ALA A 3 28.86 -17.18 -7.20
CA ALA A 3 27.75 -16.31 -6.85
C ALA A 3 27.44 -15.40 -8.06
N PRO A 4 26.18 -15.24 -8.47
CA PRO A 4 25.85 -14.36 -9.59
C PRO A 4 26.36 -12.95 -9.31
N HIS A 5 27.03 -12.35 -10.30
CA HIS A 5 27.52 -10.98 -10.17
C HIS A 5 26.36 -10.03 -9.82
N PRO A 6 26.55 -9.11 -8.85
CA PRO A 6 25.54 -8.14 -8.50
C PRO A 6 25.18 -7.29 -9.73
N ARG A 7 23.87 -7.12 -9.98
CA ARG A 7 23.37 -6.29 -11.09
C ARG A 7 23.81 -4.83 -10.93
N PRO A 8 24.04 -4.09 -12.03
CA PRO A 8 24.35 -2.66 -11.95
C PRO A 8 23.25 -1.89 -11.21
N ARG A 9 23.64 -0.96 -10.31
CA ARG A 9 22.68 -0.22 -9.46
C ARG A 9 21.65 0.57 -10.25
N TRP A 10 22.05 1.19 -11.36
CA TRP A 10 21.15 1.95 -12.22
C TRP A 10 20.08 1.04 -12.85
N LEU A 11 20.47 -0.16 -13.30
CA LEU A 11 19.54 -1.12 -13.89
C LEU A 11 18.51 -1.59 -12.85
N SER A 12 18.96 -1.96 -11.65
CA SER A 12 18.05 -2.34 -10.56
C SER A 12 17.09 -1.20 -10.21
N ALA A 13 17.58 0.04 -10.17
CA ALA A 13 16.76 1.20 -9.84
C ALA A 13 15.70 1.48 -10.93
N SER A 14 16.10 1.48 -12.19
CA SER A 14 15.19 1.63 -13.33
C SER A 14 14.13 0.53 -13.35
N LEU A 15 14.53 -0.72 -13.11
CA LEU A 15 13.59 -1.85 -13.08
C LEU A 15 12.56 -1.71 -11.96
N ILE A 16 12.96 -1.27 -10.76
CA ILE A 16 11.99 -1.02 -9.68
C ILE A 16 10.96 0.04 -10.10
N VAL A 17 11.42 1.19 -10.62
CA VAL A 17 10.54 2.30 -11.01
C VAL A 17 9.59 1.89 -12.13
N ILE A 18 10.13 1.27 -13.19
CA ILE A 18 9.34 0.78 -14.33
C ILE A 18 8.31 -0.26 -13.85
N THR A 19 8.74 -1.21 -13.01
CA THR A 19 7.86 -2.24 -12.47
C THR A 19 6.68 -1.63 -11.71
N LEU A 20 6.92 -0.61 -10.87
CA LEU A 20 5.84 0.08 -10.15
C LEU A 20 4.87 0.78 -11.11
N LEU A 21 5.38 1.49 -12.12
CA LEU A 21 4.56 2.21 -13.11
C LEU A 21 3.64 1.27 -13.90
N VAL A 22 4.15 0.10 -14.29
CA VAL A 22 3.40 -0.84 -15.13
C VAL A 22 2.53 -1.81 -14.33
N SER A 23 2.86 -2.09 -13.07
CA SER A 23 2.26 -3.19 -12.28
C SER A 23 0.74 -3.22 -12.24
N ILE A 24 0.07 -2.07 -12.15
CA ILE A 24 -1.40 -1.97 -12.11
C ILE A 24 -2.01 -1.73 -13.50
N ASN A 25 -1.20 -1.37 -14.49
CA ASN A 25 -1.65 -1.02 -15.84
C ASN A 25 -1.30 -2.08 -16.89
N LEU A 26 -0.99 -3.32 -16.48
CA LEU A 26 -0.52 -4.36 -17.40
C LEU A 26 -1.55 -4.72 -18.47
N ARG A 27 -2.84 -4.84 -18.13
CA ARG A 27 -3.88 -5.13 -19.13
C ARG A 27 -4.09 -3.97 -20.08
N ASP A 28 -4.06 -2.74 -19.59
CA ASP A 28 -4.19 -1.53 -20.41
C ASP A 28 -3.03 -1.38 -21.39
N LEU A 29 -1.80 -1.59 -20.93
CA LEU A 29 -0.60 -1.59 -21.76
C LEU A 29 -0.63 -2.70 -22.80
N ALA A 30 -1.09 -3.90 -22.42
CA ALA A 30 -1.24 -5.02 -23.35
C ALA A 30 -2.31 -4.73 -24.42
N GLY A 31 -3.43 -4.11 -24.02
CA GLY A 31 -4.46 -3.62 -24.94
C GLY A 31 -3.92 -2.58 -25.92
N TRP A 32 -3.17 -1.59 -25.44
CA TRP A 32 -2.51 -0.59 -26.29
C TRP A 32 -1.49 -1.21 -27.25
N ALA A 33 -0.78 -2.26 -26.83
CA ALA A 33 0.16 -3.00 -27.66
C ALA A 33 -0.52 -3.98 -28.65
N GLY A 34 -1.85 -4.02 -28.71
CA GLY A 34 -2.61 -4.87 -29.62
C GLY A 34 -2.75 -6.33 -29.16
N VAL A 35 -2.40 -6.64 -27.90
CA VAL A 35 -2.49 -7.98 -27.31
C VAL A 35 -3.34 -7.93 -26.03
N PRO A 36 -4.66 -7.70 -26.14
CA PRO A 36 -5.51 -7.49 -24.97
C PRO A 36 -5.52 -8.73 -24.07
N ILE A 37 -5.34 -8.51 -22.77
CA ILE A 37 -5.48 -9.56 -21.75
C ILE A 37 -6.91 -9.49 -21.19
N PRO A 38 -7.77 -10.50 -21.44
CA PRO A 38 -9.13 -10.49 -20.97
C PRO A 38 -9.19 -10.59 -19.44
N GLY A 39 -10.19 -9.94 -18.83
CA GLY A 39 -10.54 -10.19 -17.44
C GLY A 39 -11.25 -11.53 -17.29
N LEU A 40 -11.38 -12.00 -16.04
CA LEU A 40 -12.20 -13.17 -15.75
C LEU A 40 -13.70 -12.86 -15.96
N PRO A 41 -14.53 -13.81 -16.44
CA PRO A 41 -15.97 -13.61 -16.66
C PRO A 41 -16.76 -13.69 -15.34
N ILE A 42 -16.36 -12.91 -14.34
CA ILE A 42 -16.95 -12.82 -13.01
C ILE A 42 -16.90 -11.36 -12.53
N PRO A 43 -17.70 -10.96 -11.52
CA PRO A 43 -17.57 -9.63 -10.92
C PRO A 43 -16.14 -9.36 -10.47
N PHE A 44 -15.65 -8.13 -10.70
CA PHE A 44 -14.27 -7.71 -10.47
C PHE A 44 -13.19 -8.46 -11.27
N GLY A 45 -13.57 -9.32 -12.23
CA GLY A 45 -12.64 -10.19 -12.94
C GLY A 45 -11.52 -9.48 -13.69
N GLY A 46 -11.75 -8.25 -14.16
CA GLY A 46 -10.68 -7.39 -14.69
C GLY A 46 -9.67 -6.98 -13.63
N ALA A 47 -10.15 -6.33 -12.55
CA ALA A 47 -9.32 -5.85 -11.45
C ALA A 47 -8.57 -6.98 -10.72
N ILE A 48 -9.16 -8.17 -10.62
CA ILE A 48 -8.49 -9.38 -10.11
C ILE A 48 -7.26 -9.71 -10.97
N VAL A 49 -7.40 -9.69 -12.30
CA VAL A 49 -6.29 -9.97 -13.21
C VAL A 49 -5.25 -8.85 -13.16
N ASP A 50 -5.65 -7.58 -13.11
CA ASP A 50 -4.72 -6.45 -12.99
C ASP A 50 -3.85 -6.54 -11.73
N ASN A 51 -4.49 -6.68 -10.57
CA ASN A 51 -3.79 -6.78 -9.29
C ASN A 51 -2.95 -8.07 -9.21
N GLY A 52 -3.49 -9.19 -9.70
CA GLY A 52 -2.80 -10.47 -9.73
C GLY A 52 -1.53 -10.43 -10.59
N LEU A 53 -1.62 -9.90 -11.81
CA LEU A 53 -0.46 -9.74 -12.69
C LEU A 53 0.56 -8.75 -12.11
N GLY A 54 0.11 -7.66 -11.49
CA GLY A 54 0.99 -6.72 -10.79
C GLY A 54 1.78 -7.38 -9.67
N VAL A 55 1.11 -8.17 -8.81
CA VAL A 55 1.77 -8.93 -7.75
C VAL A 55 2.76 -9.96 -8.32
N LEU A 56 2.36 -10.71 -9.36
CA LEU A 56 3.25 -11.67 -10.01
C LEU A 56 4.49 -10.99 -10.62
N LEU A 57 4.33 -9.82 -11.24
CA LEU A 57 5.43 -9.06 -11.81
C LEU A 57 6.42 -8.62 -10.72
N VAL A 58 5.96 -8.03 -9.62
CA VAL A 58 6.88 -7.59 -8.55
C VAL A 58 7.61 -8.77 -7.90
N LEU A 59 6.93 -9.92 -7.76
CA LEU A 59 7.55 -11.15 -7.25
C LEU A 59 8.64 -11.66 -8.20
N ALA A 60 8.35 -11.69 -9.50
CA ALA A 60 9.31 -12.12 -10.52
C ALA A 60 10.53 -11.20 -10.59
N VAL A 61 10.32 -9.88 -10.60
CA VAL A 61 11.40 -8.89 -10.65
C VAL A 61 12.23 -8.93 -9.35
N ALA A 62 11.60 -9.05 -8.18
CA ALA A 62 12.32 -9.19 -6.91
C ALA A 62 13.20 -10.45 -6.87
N ALA A 63 12.65 -11.59 -7.31
CA ALA A 63 13.38 -12.86 -7.39
C ALA A 63 14.58 -12.77 -8.34
N TRP A 64 14.41 -12.09 -9.48
CA TRP A 64 15.48 -11.90 -10.46
C TRP A 64 16.57 -10.94 -9.99
N LEU A 65 16.20 -9.85 -9.30
CA LEU A 65 17.14 -8.86 -8.76
C LEU A 65 17.92 -9.39 -7.55
N ARG A 66 17.33 -10.29 -6.76
CA ARG A 66 17.97 -10.93 -5.60
C ARG A 66 17.73 -12.45 -5.59
N PRO A 67 18.40 -13.20 -6.49
CA PRO A 67 18.29 -14.66 -6.52
C PRO A 67 18.66 -15.26 -5.16
N GLY A 68 17.87 -16.20 -4.67
CA GLY A 68 18.08 -16.88 -3.39
C GLY A 68 17.58 -16.13 -2.14
N LEU A 69 17.14 -14.86 -2.27
CA LEU A 69 16.47 -14.16 -1.16
C LEU A 69 15.00 -14.64 -1.07
N PRO A 70 14.54 -15.18 0.06
CA PRO A 70 13.14 -15.57 0.20
C PRO A 70 12.21 -14.36 0.05
N LEU A 71 11.27 -14.42 -0.90
CA LEU A 71 10.36 -13.31 -1.23
C LEU A 71 9.55 -12.83 -0.02
N ARG A 72 9.16 -13.74 0.88
CA ARG A 72 8.50 -13.39 2.14
C ARG A 72 9.31 -12.39 2.99
N HIS A 73 10.63 -12.51 2.97
CA HIS A 73 11.54 -11.62 3.69
C HIS A 73 11.80 -10.37 2.86
N ALA A 74 12.01 -10.54 1.56
CA ALA A 74 12.31 -9.48 0.60
C ALA A 74 11.24 -8.37 0.62
N LEU A 75 9.97 -8.78 0.73
CA LEU A 75 8.80 -7.89 0.68
C LEU A 75 8.22 -7.57 2.05
N GLY A 76 8.84 -8.02 3.15
CA GLY A 76 8.33 -7.73 4.50
C GLY A 76 7.02 -8.43 4.87
N LEU A 77 6.73 -9.58 4.25
CA LEU A 77 5.58 -10.44 4.56
C LEU A 77 5.81 -11.32 5.80
N GLY A 78 7.02 -11.33 6.35
CA GLY A 78 7.31 -12.00 7.62
C GLY A 78 6.50 -11.42 8.78
N GLY A 79 6.31 -12.21 9.84
CA GLY A 79 5.59 -11.77 11.03
C GLY A 79 6.37 -10.74 11.86
N SER A 80 5.69 -9.69 12.32
CA SER A 80 6.18 -8.68 13.27
C SER A 80 5.31 -8.62 14.54
N GLY A 81 4.66 -9.74 14.89
CA GLY A 81 3.69 -9.80 15.98
C GLY A 81 2.48 -8.88 15.77
N TRP A 82 1.58 -8.83 16.74
CA TRP A 82 0.28 -8.17 16.57
C TRP A 82 0.17 -6.77 17.17
N GLN A 83 1.13 -6.33 17.99
CA GLN A 83 1.01 -5.06 18.71
C GLN A 83 0.96 -3.84 17.77
N GLY A 84 1.78 -3.80 16.72
CA GLY A 84 1.76 -2.71 15.73
C GLY A 84 0.43 -2.66 14.98
N PRO A 85 0.04 -3.76 14.30
CA PRO A 85 -1.24 -3.83 13.59
C PRO A 85 -2.45 -3.55 14.49
N ALA A 86 -2.46 -4.03 15.74
CA ALA A 86 -3.54 -3.76 16.68
C ALA A 86 -3.65 -2.26 17.05
N ILE A 87 -2.53 -1.59 17.32
CA ILE A 87 -2.52 -0.14 17.56
C ILE A 87 -3.05 0.62 16.35
N VAL A 88 -2.64 0.22 15.15
CA VAL A 88 -3.14 0.83 13.91
C VAL A 88 -4.64 0.65 13.78
N LEU A 89 -5.17 -0.56 14.02
CA LEU A 89 -6.61 -0.81 13.97
C LEU A 89 -7.36 0.09 14.95
N LEU A 90 -6.89 0.19 16.19
CA LEU A 90 -7.48 1.07 17.20
C LEU A 90 -7.44 2.55 16.78
N ALA A 91 -6.34 2.98 16.16
CA ALA A 91 -6.19 4.34 15.65
C ALA A 91 -7.19 4.69 14.53
N THR A 92 -7.77 3.70 13.85
CA THR A 92 -8.82 3.93 12.84
C THR A 92 -10.21 4.12 13.42
N LEU A 93 -10.46 3.75 14.68
CA LEU A 93 -11.80 3.81 15.28
C LEU A 93 -12.45 5.20 15.22
N PRO A 94 -11.74 6.33 15.47
CA PRO A 94 -12.34 7.66 15.31
C PRO A 94 -12.82 7.95 13.88
N CYS A 95 -12.12 7.43 12.86
CA CYS A 95 -12.53 7.56 11.46
C CYS A 95 -13.81 6.75 11.19
N TRP A 96 -13.88 5.51 11.69
CA TRP A 96 -15.10 4.70 11.62
C TRP A 96 -16.31 5.41 12.24
N LEU A 97 -16.15 5.95 13.45
CA LEU A 97 -17.20 6.69 14.14
C LEU A 97 -17.60 7.96 13.39
N GLY A 98 -16.62 8.70 12.85
CA GLY A 98 -16.87 9.90 12.06
C GLY A 98 -17.63 9.60 10.78
N LEU A 99 -17.27 8.54 10.05
CA LEU A 99 -17.98 8.13 8.83
C LEU A 99 -19.39 7.61 9.14
N TRP A 100 -19.55 6.85 10.23
CA TRP A 100 -20.86 6.43 10.71
C TRP A 100 -21.75 7.62 11.07
N TRP A 101 -21.20 8.65 11.73
CA TRP A 101 -21.95 9.87 12.05
C TRP A 101 -22.39 10.63 10.80
N LEU A 102 -21.56 10.64 9.74
CA LEU A 102 -21.84 11.37 8.52
C LEU A 102 -22.85 10.69 7.60
N GLY A 103 -22.90 9.35 7.58
CA GLY A 103 -23.70 8.62 6.59
C GLY A 103 -24.45 7.39 7.12
N GLY A 104 -24.18 6.93 8.33
CA GLY A 104 -24.71 5.65 8.82
C GLY A 104 -24.11 4.43 8.11
N ILE A 105 -24.67 3.25 8.39
CA ILE A 105 -24.26 1.99 7.76
C ILE A 105 -25.08 1.77 6.50
N SER A 106 -24.42 1.38 5.40
CA SER A 106 -25.08 1.05 4.15
C SER A 106 -25.93 -0.22 4.29
N ALA A 107 -27.21 -0.12 3.93
CA ALA A 107 -28.09 -1.28 3.81
C ALA A 107 -27.72 -2.20 2.64
N GLU A 108 -26.88 -1.74 1.71
CA GLU A 108 -26.45 -2.46 0.51
C GLU A 108 -25.05 -3.08 0.64
N ALA A 109 -24.44 -3.04 1.83
CA ALA A 109 -23.14 -3.63 2.07
C ALA A 109 -23.18 -5.14 1.76
N SER A 110 -22.50 -5.54 0.68
CA SER A 110 -22.39 -6.94 0.26
C SER A 110 -20.99 -7.49 0.48
N LEU A 111 -20.91 -8.78 0.80
CA LEU A 111 -19.64 -9.42 1.18
C LEU A 111 -18.59 -9.36 0.05
N LEU A 112 -19.01 -9.53 -1.21
CA LEU A 112 -18.07 -9.61 -2.33
C LEU A 112 -17.29 -8.29 -2.56
N PRO A 113 -17.93 -7.11 -2.68
CA PRO A 113 -17.23 -5.83 -2.70
C PRO A 113 -16.37 -5.58 -1.47
N LEU A 114 -16.81 -5.96 -0.27
CA LEU A 114 -15.99 -5.81 0.94
C LEU A 114 -14.71 -6.64 0.86
N VAL A 115 -14.80 -7.90 0.42
CA VAL A 115 -13.63 -8.76 0.23
C VAL A 115 -12.72 -8.22 -0.87
N MET A 116 -13.27 -7.76 -1.99
CA MET A 116 -12.46 -7.31 -3.13
C MET A 116 -11.83 -5.93 -2.89
N LEU A 117 -12.66 -4.93 -2.61
CA LEU A 117 -12.27 -3.52 -2.53
C LEU A 117 -11.65 -3.12 -1.19
N ALA A 118 -12.01 -3.79 -0.10
CA ALA A 118 -11.47 -3.45 1.22
C ALA A 118 -10.37 -4.39 1.70
N LEU A 119 -10.27 -5.62 1.18
CA LEU A 119 -9.25 -6.58 1.62
C LEU A 119 -8.24 -6.94 0.52
N LEU A 120 -8.68 -7.55 -0.58
CA LEU A 120 -7.79 -8.16 -1.55
C LEU A 120 -7.01 -7.15 -2.40
N PHE A 121 -7.67 -6.13 -2.95
CA PHE A 121 -6.96 -5.09 -3.73
C PHE A 121 -6.05 -4.23 -2.86
N PRO A 122 -6.46 -3.75 -1.68
CA PRO A 122 -5.55 -3.09 -0.75
C PRO A 122 -4.32 -3.94 -0.41
N LEU A 123 -4.50 -5.25 -0.18
CA LEU A 123 -3.38 -6.15 0.07
C LEU A 123 -2.42 -6.25 -1.13
N ALA A 124 -2.95 -6.38 -2.35
CA ALA A 124 -2.13 -6.41 -3.56
C ALA A 124 -1.32 -5.11 -3.72
N GLU A 125 -1.96 -3.96 -3.50
CA GLU A 125 -1.29 -2.66 -3.53
C GLU A 125 -0.20 -2.54 -2.45
N GLU A 126 -0.44 -3.02 -1.23
CA GLU A 126 0.61 -3.03 -0.19
C GLU A 126 1.80 -3.90 -0.58
N ILE A 127 1.58 -5.06 -1.22
CA ILE A 127 2.65 -5.93 -1.70
C ILE A 127 3.48 -5.21 -2.79
N ILE A 128 2.81 -4.55 -3.74
CA ILE A 128 3.43 -3.86 -4.85
C ILE A 128 4.20 -2.61 -4.37
N PHE A 129 3.53 -1.69 -3.68
CA PHE A 129 4.12 -0.38 -3.37
C PHE A 129 4.93 -0.38 -2.08
N ARG A 130 4.42 -0.98 -1.02
CA ARG A 130 5.12 -1.00 0.28
C ARG A 130 6.12 -2.16 0.34
N GLY A 131 5.75 -3.33 -0.15
CA GLY A 131 6.62 -4.51 -0.15
C GLY A 131 7.77 -4.34 -1.14
N PHE A 132 7.44 -4.18 -2.42
CA PHE A 132 8.45 -4.07 -3.46
C PHE A 132 8.98 -2.64 -3.61
N GLY A 133 8.09 -1.64 -3.72
CA GLY A 133 8.50 -0.25 -3.95
C GLY A 133 9.28 0.39 -2.79
N PHE A 134 8.97 0.04 -1.53
CA PHE A 134 9.63 0.60 -0.36
C PHE A 134 10.58 -0.39 0.33
N LEU A 135 10.07 -1.48 0.90
CA LEU A 135 10.87 -2.38 1.74
C LEU A 135 11.99 -3.07 0.95
N PHE A 136 11.68 -3.60 -0.23
CA PHE A 136 12.68 -4.22 -1.09
C PHE A 136 13.70 -3.20 -1.62
N ALA A 137 13.25 -2.06 -2.14
CA ALA A 137 14.13 -1.00 -2.62
C ALA A 137 15.10 -0.53 -1.51
N HIS A 138 14.58 -0.24 -0.32
CA HIS A 138 15.38 0.24 0.81
C HIS A 138 16.32 -0.84 1.38
N ARG A 139 15.80 -2.02 1.72
CA ARG A 139 16.55 -3.04 2.48
C ARG A 139 17.42 -3.92 1.60
N HIS A 140 17.03 -4.10 0.35
CA HIS A 140 17.66 -5.08 -0.54
C HIS A 140 18.27 -4.45 -1.78
N GLN A 141 17.94 -3.21 -2.15
CA GLN A 141 18.63 -2.48 -3.23
C GLN A 141 19.44 -1.28 -2.74
N GLY A 142 19.47 -1.04 -1.43
CA GLY A 142 20.35 -0.04 -0.80
C GLY A 142 19.91 1.40 -1.01
N TRP A 143 18.66 1.62 -1.42
CA TRP A 143 18.11 2.97 -1.49
C TRP A 143 18.04 3.55 -0.07
N PRO A 144 18.31 4.85 0.14
CA PRO A 144 17.94 5.49 1.39
C PRO A 144 16.43 5.33 1.62
N TRP A 145 15.97 5.37 2.87
CA TRP A 145 14.56 5.06 3.14
C TRP A 145 13.62 6.15 2.63
N TRP A 146 14.00 7.42 2.72
CA TRP A 146 13.14 8.54 2.35
C TRP A 146 12.92 8.65 0.82
N PRO A 147 13.92 8.46 -0.08
CA PRO A 147 13.66 8.43 -1.52
C PRO A 147 12.82 7.22 -1.92
N ALA A 148 13.05 6.05 -1.31
CA ALA A 148 12.23 4.87 -1.56
C ALA A 148 10.76 5.12 -1.19
N ALA A 149 10.52 5.76 -0.03
CA ALA A 149 9.18 6.11 0.42
C ALA A 149 8.52 7.13 -0.53
N LEU A 150 9.24 8.16 -0.97
CA LEU A 150 8.73 9.20 -1.87
C LEU A 150 8.45 8.67 -3.28
N VAL A 151 9.36 7.90 -3.88
CA VAL A 151 9.21 7.40 -5.25
C VAL A 151 7.98 6.50 -5.38
N GLN A 152 7.81 5.52 -4.49
CA GLN A 152 6.61 4.68 -4.53
C GLN A 152 5.34 5.47 -4.24
N ALA A 153 5.39 6.46 -3.34
CA ALA A 153 4.23 7.28 -2.99
C ALA A 153 3.78 8.16 -4.16
N VAL A 154 4.72 8.79 -4.86
CA VAL A 154 4.44 9.61 -6.05
C VAL A 154 3.84 8.76 -7.15
N ILE A 155 4.41 7.58 -7.42
CA ILE A 155 3.87 6.67 -8.45
C ILE A 155 2.47 6.18 -8.05
N PHE A 156 2.28 5.79 -6.79
CA PHE A 156 0.98 5.35 -6.27
C PHE A 156 -0.09 6.44 -6.42
N GLY A 157 0.24 7.68 -6.04
CA GLY A 157 -0.63 8.84 -6.24
C GLY A 157 -0.88 9.15 -7.71
N ALA A 158 0.13 9.02 -8.58
CA ALA A 158 0.01 9.29 -10.02
C ALA A 158 -0.92 8.30 -10.74
N ILE A 159 -0.88 7.01 -10.35
CA ILE A 159 -1.80 6.00 -10.87
C ILE A 159 -3.25 6.37 -10.51
N HIS A 160 -3.50 6.76 -9.26
CA HIS A 160 -4.83 7.17 -8.82
C HIS A 160 -5.29 8.49 -9.44
N TRP A 161 -4.38 9.43 -9.64
CA TRP A 161 -4.65 10.65 -10.39
C TRP A 161 -5.13 10.37 -11.81
N TRP A 162 -4.47 9.42 -12.49
CA TRP A 162 -4.86 8.99 -13.83
C TRP A 162 -6.24 8.31 -13.84
N SER A 163 -6.54 7.46 -12.84
CA SER A 163 -7.88 6.87 -12.68
C SER A 163 -9.00 7.91 -12.48
N PHE A 164 -8.66 9.12 -12.05
CA PHE A 164 -9.56 10.27 -11.94
C PHE A 164 -9.48 11.23 -13.14
N GLY A 165 -9.02 10.75 -14.29
CA GLY A 165 -8.97 11.48 -15.55
C GLY A 165 -7.78 12.43 -15.72
N GLY A 166 -6.85 12.47 -14.76
CA GLY A 166 -5.61 13.25 -14.83
C GLY A 166 -5.79 14.78 -14.85
N GLY A 167 -7.02 15.30 -14.82
CA GLY A 167 -7.31 16.72 -14.96
C GLY A 167 -8.07 17.31 -13.78
N GLY A 168 -7.80 18.57 -13.47
CA GLY A 168 -8.61 19.36 -12.54
C GLY A 168 -8.34 19.12 -11.05
N GLY A 169 -9.06 19.89 -10.22
CA GLY A 169 -8.80 19.96 -8.78
C GLY A 169 -9.13 18.66 -8.02
N MET A 170 -10.08 17.85 -8.50
CA MET A 170 -10.41 16.56 -7.87
C MET A 170 -9.29 15.55 -8.05
N ALA A 171 -8.82 15.34 -9.28
CA ALA A 171 -7.71 14.43 -9.57
C ALA A 171 -6.46 14.85 -8.79
N LEU A 172 -6.13 16.14 -8.74
CA LEU A 172 -4.96 16.64 -8.00
C LEU A 172 -5.08 16.40 -6.47
N ARG A 173 -6.29 16.50 -5.90
CA ARG A 173 -6.52 16.12 -4.50
C ARG A 173 -6.31 14.63 -4.28
N VAL A 174 -6.82 13.79 -5.18
CA VAL A 174 -6.61 12.33 -5.12
C VAL A 174 -5.12 12.00 -5.21
N PHE A 175 -4.38 12.62 -6.12
CA PHE A 175 -2.91 12.53 -6.20
C PHE A 175 -2.26 12.82 -4.85
N ALA A 176 -2.56 13.99 -4.28
CA ALA A 176 -1.93 14.47 -3.05
C ALA A 176 -2.28 13.57 -1.85
N MET A 177 -3.55 13.26 -1.64
CA MET A 177 -3.99 12.45 -0.49
C MET A 177 -3.48 11.01 -0.57
N THR A 178 -3.50 10.42 -1.76
CA THR A 178 -2.98 9.07 -1.99
C THR A 178 -1.47 9.02 -1.85
N GLY A 179 -0.75 10.03 -2.36
CA GLY A 179 0.70 10.16 -2.18
C GLY A 179 1.09 10.34 -0.71
N ILE A 180 0.40 11.20 0.03
CA ILE A 180 0.61 11.36 1.48
C ILE A 180 0.38 10.02 2.20
N GLY A 181 -0.71 9.32 1.87
CA GLY A 181 -1.00 7.98 2.37
C GLY A 181 0.15 7.01 2.08
N GLY A 182 0.68 7.00 0.85
CA GLY A 182 1.83 6.20 0.45
C GLY A 182 3.05 6.42 1.34
N VAL A 183 3.37 7.67 1.69
CA VAL A 183 4.48 7.99 2.62
C VAL A 183 4.17 7.50 4.03
N VAL A 184 2.95 7.74 4.54
CA VAL A 184 2.51 7.26 5.86
C VAL A 184 2.66 5.74 5.96
N PHE A 185 2.18 5.00 4.97
CA PHE A 185 2.25 3.54 4.95
C PHE A 185 3.70 3.04 4.94
N ALA A 186 4.60 3.69 4.20
CA ALA A 186 6.03 3.38 4.25
C ALA A 186 6.64 3.64 5.64
N VAL A 187 6.27 4.75 6.30
CA VAL A 187 6.71 5.06 7.67
C VAL A 187 6.23 3.99 8.66
N LEU A 188 4.97 3.56 8.57
CA LEU A 188 4.43 2.48 9.41
C LEU A 188 5.21 1.18 9.22
N CYS A 189 5.49 0.80 7.96
CA CYS A 189 6.32 -0.37 7.67
C CYS A 189 7.68 -0.27 8.36
N ARG A 190 8.34 0.89 8.25
CA ARG A 190 9.67 1.13 8.86
C ARG A 190 9.63 1.05 10.39
N LEU A 191 8.66 1.71 11.02
CA LEU A 191 8.54 1.74 12.48
C LEU A 191 8.19 0.37 13.06
N ASP A 192 7.34 -0.38 12.36
CA ASP A 192 6.93 -1.73 12.76
C ASP A 192 7.79 -2.83 12.14
N ARG A 193 9.09 -2.75 12.46
CA ARG A 193 10.09 -3.79 12.20
C ARG A 193 10.28 -4.13 10.71
N ASN A 194 10.00 -3.20 9.80
CA ASN A 194 10.12 -3.38 8.37
C ASN A 194 9.24 -4.51 7.82
N THR A 195 7.97 -4.51 8.23
CA THR A 195 6.95 -5.47 7.76
C THR A 195 5.72 -4.73 7.25
N LEU A 196 4.92 -5.41 6.44
CA LEU A 196 3.75 -4.80 5.79
C LEU A 196 2.52 -4.67 6.67
N TRP A 197 2.41 -5.47 7.73
CA TRP A 197 1.13 -5.72 8.40
C TRP A 197 0.48 -4.47 9.01
N SER A 198 1.26 -3.54 9.57
CA SER A 198 0.72 -2.26 10.06
C SER A 198 0.16 -1.40 8.92
N ALA A 199 0.80 -1.40 7.74
CA ALA A 199 0.27 -0.68 6.57
C ALA A 199 -0.97 -1.37 5.98
N VAL A 200 -0.94 -2.71 5.85
CA VAL A 200 -2.09 -3.53 5.43
C VAL A 200 -3.30 -3.27 6.32
N VAL A 201 -3.15 -3.32 7.64
CA VAL A 201 -4.29 -3.09 8.55
C VAL A 201 -4.83 -1.67 8.43
N LEU A 202 -3.97 -0.64 8.31
CA LEU A 202 -4.46 0.72 8.10
C LEU A 202 -5.26 0.82 6.80
N HIS A 203 -4.69 0.30 5.72
CA HIS A 203 -5.27 0.41 4.38
C HIS A 203 -6.60 -0.37 4.27
N VAL A 204 -6.62 -1.60 4.77
CA VAL A 204 -7.82 -2.44 4.83
C VAL A 204 -8.89 -1.82 5.70
N SER A 205 -8.53 -1.35 6.92
CA SER A 205 -9.52 -0.76 7.83
C SER A 205 -10.16 0.51 7.25
N LEU A 206 -9.36 1.40 6.64
CA LEU A 206 -9.88 2.63 6.04
C LEU A 206 -10.77 2.35 4.81
N ASN A 207 -10.40 1.39 3.96
CA ASN A 207 -11.26 0.99 2.84
C ASN A 207 -12.51 0.27 3.33
N MET A 208 -12.41 -0.56 4.36
CA MET A 208 -13.56 -1.26 4.93
C MET A 208 -14.55 -0.26 5.50
N ALA A 209 -14.09 0.73 6.28
CA ALA A 209 -14.93 1.80 6.78
C ALA A 209 -15.65 2.53 5.63
N TRP A 210 -14.93 2.77 4.53
CA TRP A 210 -15.49 3.43 3.36
C TRP A 210 -16.58 2.60 2.66
N ASN A 211 -16.36 1.30 2.50
CA ASN A 211 -17.30 0.42 1.81
C ASN A 211 -18.52 0.03 2.68
N VAL A 212 -18.41 0.13 4.01
CA VAL A 212 -19.51 -0.16 4.94
C VAL A 212 -20.40 1.06 5.19
N MET A 213 -19.86 2.27 5.17
CA MET A 213 -20.60 3.49 5.53
C MET A 213 -21.26 4.14 4.31
N GLN A 214 -22.47 4.66 4.47
CA GLN A 214 -23.24 5.26 3.37
C GLN A 214 -22.91 6.75 3.20
N VAL A 215 -21.66 7.05 2.83
CA VAL A 215 -21.18 8.43 2.62
C VAL A 215 -21.07 8.70 1.12
N ASN A 216 -21.65 9.81 0.65
CA ASN A 216 -21.59 10.17 -0.78
C ASN A 216 -20.15 10.57 -1.22
N ASP A 217 -19.87 10.45 -2.52
CA ASP A 217 -18.53 10.71 -3.09
C ASP A 217 -18.01 12.13 -2.84
N ALA A 218 -18.91 13.12 -2.79
CA ALA A 218 -18.51 14.51 -2.53
C ALA A 218 -17.97 14.68 -1.10
N THR A 219 -18.60 14.04 -0.12
CA THR A 219 -18.13 14.00 1.28
C THR A 219 -16.91 13.08 1.44
N ALA A 220 -16.88 11.98 0.68
CA ALA A 220 -15.79 11.00 0.64
C ALA A 220 -14.42 11.60 0.31
N ILE A 221 -14.43 12.31 -0.82
CA ILE A 221 -13.25 12.87 -1.49
C ILE A 221 -13.07 14.33 -1.05
N GLY A 222 -14.06 14.88 -0.37
CA GLY A 222 -14.05 16.19 0.27
C GLY A 222 -13.16 16.26 1.51
N TRP A 223 -13.17 17.44 2.14
CA TRP A 223 -12.32 17.71 3.30
C TRP A 223 -12.74 16.92 4.53
N GLN A 224 -14.02 16.58 4.69
CA GLN A 224 -14.51 15.79 5.82
C GLN A 224 -13.89 14.38 5.79
N GLY A 225 -14.08 13.63 4.71
CA GLY A 225 -13.54 12.28 4.56
C GLY A 225 -12.01 12.25 4.63
N ASN A 226 -11.34 13.20 3.95
CA ASN A 226 -9.87 13.27 3.99
C ASN A 226 -9.34 13.62 5.38
N SER A 227 -9.99 14.52 6.12
CA SER A 227 -9.58 14.85 7.50
C SER A 227 -9.68 13.64 8.42
N LEU A 228 -10.72 12.81 8.29
CA LEU A 228 -10.87 11.59 9.08
C LEU A 228 -9.76 10.58 8.77
N ARG A 229 -9.46 10.37 7.47
CA ARG A 229 -8.39 9.47 7.02
C ARG A 229 -7.01 9.93 7.49
N LEU A 230 -6.70 11.22 7.32
CA LEU A 230 -5.44 11.80 7.77
C LEU A 230 -5.29 11.75 9.29
N SER A 231 -6.37 11.99 10.04
CA SER A 231 -6.34 11.89 11.51
C SER A 231 -6.07 10.45 11.95
N ALA A 232 -6.72 9.46 11.34
CA ALA A 232 -6.44 8.05 11.62
C ALA A 232 -4.99 7.66 11.27
N ALA A 233 -4.47 8.13 10.13
CA ALA A 233 -3.08 7.93 9.73
C ALA A 233 -2.09 8.54 10.74
N LEU A 234 -2.33 9.76 11.21
CA LEU A 234 -1.49 10.44 12.20
C LEU A 234 -1.51 9.69 13.54
N LEU A 235 -2.69 9.28 14.02
CA LEU A 235 -2.83 8.50 15.23
C LEU A 235 -2.11 7.14 15.12
N ALA A 236 -2.22 6.48 13.97
CA ALA A 236 -1.54 5.22 13.71
C ALA A 236 -0.02 5.38 13.76
N VAL A 237 0.53 6.39 13.08
CA VAL A 237 1.98 6.68 13.11
C VAL A 237 2.44 7.03 14.51
N ALA A 238 1.71 7.88 15.23
CA ALA A 238 2.04 8.26 16.60
C ALA A 238 2.05 7.04 17.55
N GLY A 239 1.02 6.21 17.50
CA GLY A 239 0.91 5.00 18.33
C GLY A 239 2.04 4.00 18.05
N VAL A 240 2.31 3.70 16.78
CA VAL A 240 3.37 2.78 16.39
C VAL A 240 4.75 3.36 16.70
N TYR A 241 4.95 4.67 16.57
CA TYR A 241 6.17 5.36 16.99
C TYR A 241 6.42 5.24 18.50
N LEU A 242 5.40 5.44 19.32
CA LEU A 242 5.50 5.27 20.78
C LEU A 242 5.84 3.81 21.14
N LEU A 243 5.19 2.85 20.48
CA LEU A 243 5.50 1.42 20.63
C LEU A 243 6.96 1.12 20.24
N HIS A 244 7.43 1.67 19.11
CA HIS A 244 8.80 1.55 18.66
C HIS A 244 9.78 2.08 19.71
N ARG A 245 9.54 3.29 20.24
CA ARG A 245 10.36 3.91 21.30
C ARG A 245 10.36 3.09 22.60
N HIS A 246 9.23 2.52 22.97
CA HIS A 246 9.12 1.66 24.14
C HIS A 246 9.95 0.37 23.97
N ARG A 247 9.88 -0.27 22.80
CA ARG A 247 10.66 -1.47 22.47
C ARG A 247 12.17 -1.19 22.49
N THR A 248 12.62 -0.09 21.90
CA THR A 248 14.05 0.26 21.87
C THR A 248 14.60 0.58 23.27
N ARG A 249 13.83 1.26 24.11
CA ARG A 249 14.20 1.52 25.51
C ARG A 249 14.32 0.25 26.34
N ARG A 250 13.38 -0.69 26.21
CA ARG A 250 13.45 -1.97 26.96
C ARG A 250 14.67 -2.79 26.57
N ALA A 251 14.98 -2.87 25.27
CA ALA A 251 16.15 -3.59 24.78
C ALA A 251 17.46 -3.04 25.35
N ALA A 252 17.59 -1.71 25.46
CA ALA A 252 18.78 -1.06 26.04
C ALA A 252 18.96 -1.31 27.55
N CYS A 253 17.86 -1.57 28.28
CA CYS A 253 17.89 -1.86 29.72
C CYS A 253 18.25 -3.32 30.01
N THR A 254 17.82 -4.25 29.17
CA THR A 254 18.14 -5.69 29.31
C THR A 254 19.57 -6.06 28.94
N THR A 255 20.31 -5.15 28.29
CA THR A 255 21.72 -5.35 27.91
C THR A 255 22.71 -4.71 28.88
N ARG A 256 22.24 -4.15 30.00
CA ARG A 256 23.06 -3.65 31.12
C ARG A 256 22.94 -4.61 32.29
#